data_AF-A0AAV5UXT1-F1
#
_entry.id   AF-A0AAV5UXT1-F1
#
_cell.length_a   1.000
_cell.length_b   1.000
_cell.length_c   1.000
_cell.angle_alpha   90.00
_cell.angle_beta   90.00
_cell.angle_gamma   90.00
#
_symmetry.space_group_name_H-M   'P 1'
#
loop_
_entity.id
_entity.type
_entity.pdbx_description
1 polymer ?
#
loop_
_entity_poly.entity_id
_entity_poly.type
_entity_poly.pdbx_seq_one_letter_code
_entity_poly.pdbx_strand_id
1 'polypeptide(L)'
;QILLLFSFLLVSIESKNLVEHWECGSDTMIGSKTAAQLIVMSCTSVKREANRCCIVHDYCYDNHVRNKWTQEYCDNRFCQCLQDALDKVKDVSCKTTLQGFCASVKSGGAKAFEIASPVYPEDKFAHFVDYQPLGLEMQRLVDKCPLARGLVVDCHNSVVLCLQRDHERIKREELEEGVVEHSYQDCRATMFECLQIIADSRDNDQCTSIARDMSKSINIFSHHLNEKSHKSISEVYPIIVGRLFEQCGRSTKALSSCASSFHECALKNQLQETESYNYVRRIKIGCHKSLSDCIDQATIYETSEGCVEARNLAVNRIREFDFVKDKGFLGVLMEYVGGWKKK
;
A
#
# COMPACT_ATOMS: atom_id res chain seq x y z
N GLN A 1 -45.21 25.69 -15.93
CA GLN A 1 -44.55 25.71 -14.60
C GLN A 1 -43.83 24.39 -14.24
N ILE A 2 -44.03 23.28 -14.96
CA ILE A 2 -43.32 22.00 -14.72
C ILE A 2 -41.90 21.97 -15.36
N LEU A 3 -41.62 22.80 -16.37
CA LEU A 3 -40.32 22.83 -17.07
C LEU A 3 -39.17 23.55 -16.34
N LEU A 4 -39.43 24.25 -15.23
CA LEU A 4 -38.40 24.98 -14.46
C LEU A 4 -37.80 24.16 -13.30
N LEU A 5 -38.31 22.96 -13.03
CA LEU A 5 -37.77 22.09 -11.97
C LEU A 5 -36.69 21.12 -12.47
N PHE A 6 -36.51 20.96 -13.78
CA PHE A 6 -35.47 20.09 -14.34
C PHE A 6 -34.08 20.76 -14.44
N SER A 7 -34.01 22.09 -14.30
CA SER A 7 -32.74 22.84 -14.40
C SER A 7 -31.93 22.91 -13.09
N PHE A 8 -32.49 22.46 -11.95
CA PHE A 8 -31.81 22.47 -10.65
C PHE A 8 -31.22 21.11 -10.23
N LEU A 9 -31.33 20.07 -11.07
CA LEU A 9 -30.76 18.73 -10.80
C LEU A 9 -29.56 18.38 -11.70
N LEU A 10 -28.97 19.37 -12.38
CA LEU A 10 -27.59 19.25 -12.85
C LEU A 10 -26.67 19.66 -11.70
N VAL A 11 -26.65 18.85 -10.64
CA VAL A 11 -25.50 18.87 -9.71
C VAL A 11 -24.31 18.49 -10.57
N SER A 12 -23.52 19.48 -10.97
CA SER A 12 -22.24 19.26 -11.60
C SER A 12 -21.46 18.34 -10.67
N ILE A 13 -21.31 17.08 -11.08
CA ILE A 13 -20.35 16.18 -10.44
C ILE A 13 -19.00 16.81 -10.77
N GLU A 14 -18.52 17.70 -9.90
CA GLU A 14 -17.15 18.20 -9.99
C GLU A 14 -16.26 16.97 -9.84
N SER A 15 -15.79 16.45 -10.97
CA SER A 15 -14.75 15.44 -10.98
C SER A 15 -13.56 16.06 -10.26
N LYS A 16 -13.24 15.56 -9.07
CA LYS A 16 -12.04 16.00 -8.34
C LYS A 16 -10.85 15.82 -9.26
N ASN A 17 -10.23 16.93 -9.65
CA ASN A 17 -9.01 16.92 -10.45
C ASN A 17 -7.86 16.52 -9.53
N LEU A 18 -7.65 15.21 -9.36
CA LEU A 18 -6.50 14.69 -8.64
C LEU A 18 -5.28 14.79 -9.54
N VAL A 19 -4.20 15.32 -8.98
CA VAL A 19 -2.91 15.43 -9.65
C VAL A 19 -2.23 14.06 -9.55
N GLU A 20 -2.57 13.13 -10.45
CA GLU A 20 -1.90 11.82 -10.55
C GLU A 20 -0.74 11.89 -11.53
N HIS A 21 0.48 11.69 -11.02
CA HIS A 21 1.68 11.61 -11.83
C HIS A 21 2.17 10.17 -11.93
N TRP A 22 2.40 9.72 -13.17
CA TRP A 22 3.09 8.47 -13.41
C TRP A 22 4.59 8.67 -13.21
N GLU A 23 5.16 7.99 -12.22
CA GLU A 23 6.58 8.13 -11.85
C GLU A 23 7.45 6.97 -12.35
N CYS A 24 6.88 5.77 -12.57
CA CYS A 24 7.69 4.64 -13.01
C CYS A 24 8.43 4.92 -14.32
N GLY A 25 9.77 4.88 -14.25
CA GLY A 25 10.68 5.16 -15.35
C GLY A 25 11.82 6.05 -14.87
N SER A 26 12.65 6.55 -15.78
CA SER A 26 13.70 7.50 -15.47
C SER A 26 13.75 8.58 -16.55
N ASP A 27 13.79 9.85 -16.13
CA ASP A 27 13.97 10.96 -17.06
C ASP A 27 15.34 10.92 -17.76
N THR A 28 16.27 10.12 -17.23
CA THR A 28 17.60 9.90 -17.81
C THR A 28 17.58 8.93 -18.99
N MET A 29 16.51 8.14 -19.12
CA MET A 29 16.28 7.21 -20.23
C MET A 29 15.05 7.63 -21.01
N ILE A 30 15.27 8.26 -22.17
CA ILE A 30 14.22 8.76 -23.05
C ILE A 30 13.18 7.66 -23.33
N GLY A 31 11.91 7.97 -23.09
CA GLY A 31 10.78 7.07 -23.34
C GLY A 31 10.55 5.98 -22.30
N SER A 32 11.39 5.87 -21.26
CA SER A 32 11.25 4.84 -20.23
C SER A 32 9.95 4.95 -19.42
N LYS A 33 9.52 6.18 -19.08
CA LYS A 33 8.24 6.43 -18.40
C LYS A 33 7.06 5.98 -19.24
N THR A 34 7.04 6.35 -20.53
CA THR A 34 6.01 5.93 -21.48
C THR A 34 6.01 4.40 -21.66
N ALA A 35 7.19 3.78 -21.79
CA ALA A 35 7.30 2.33 -21.94
C ALA A 35 6.78 1.61 -20.68
N ALA A 36 7.17 2.06 -19.49
CA ALA A 36 6.67 1.51 -18.23
C ALA A 36 5.15 1.65 -18.13
N GLN A 37 4.60 2.82 -18.52
CA GLN A 37 3.17 3.06 -18.53
C GLN A 37 2.45 2.10 -19.49
N LEU A 38 2.94 1.92 -20.72
CA LEU A 38 2.36 1.01 -21.71
C LEU A 38 2.42 -0.45 -21.26
N ILE A 39 3.52 -0.87 -20.64
CA ILE A 39 3.67 -2.22 -20.11
C ILE A 39 2.68 -2.46 -18.96
N VAL A 40 2.42 -1.46 -18.12
CA VAL A 40 1.46 -1.58 -17.02
C VAL A 40 0.00 -1.42 -17.51
N MET A 41 -0.23 -0.86 -18.70
CA MET A 41 -1.57 -0.81 -19.29
C MET A 41 -2.13 -2.20 -19.65
N SER A 42 -1.29 -3.22 -19.86
CA SER A 42 -1.77 -4.61 -19.95
C SER A 42 -2.15 -5.21 -18.60
N CYS A 43 -1.89 -4.47 -17.52
CA CYS A 43 -1.96 -4.86 -16.12
C CYS A 43 -2.64 -3.78 -15.28
N THR A 44 -3.83 -3.37 -15.71
CA THR A 44 -4.55 -2.24 -15.12
C THR A 44 -4.92 -2.45 -13.65
N SER A 45 -5.08 -3.71 -13.22
CA SER A 45 -5.36 -4.09 -11.83
C SER A 45 -4.28 -3.61 -10.86
N VAL A 46 -3.00 -3.66 -11.26
CA VAL A 46 -1.84 -3.27 -10.43
C VAL A 46 -1.33 -1.86 -10.71
N LYS A 47 -1.94 -1.13 -11.66
CA LYS A 47 -1.34 0.10 -12.21
C LYS A 47 -0.97 1.12 -11.15
N ARG A 48 -1.92 1.43 -10.28
CA ARG A 48 -1.73 2.43 -9.22
C ARG A 48 -0.73 1.95 -8.17
N GLU A 49 -0.85 0.70 -7.74
CA GLU A 49 0.02 0.09 -6.75
C GLU A 49 1.47 0.01 -7.26
N ALA A 50 1.67 -0.32 -8.54
CA ALA A 50 2.99 -0.29 -9.18
C ALA A 50 3.56 1.14 -9.25
N ASN A 51 2.75 2.13 -9.61
CA ASN A 51 3.16 3.53 -9.60
C ASN A 51 3.60 3.99 -8.21
N ARG A 52 2.85 3.63 -7.17
CA ARG A 52 3.21 3.89 -5.77
C ARG A 52 4.56 3.27 -5.42
N CYS A 53 4.85 2.06 -5.89
CA CYS A 53 6.16 1.45 -5.69
C CYS A 53 7.28 2.24 -6.34
N CYS A 54 7.06 2.82 -7.52
CA CYS A 54 8.03 3.69 -8.18
C CYS A 54 8.24 4.99 -7.41
N ILE A 55 7.18 5.65 -6.93
CA ILE A 55 7.30 6.85 -6.08
C ILE A 55 8.17 6.58 -4.85
N VAL A 56 7.97 5.43 -4.21
CA VAL A 56 8.76 4.99 -3.04
C VAL A 56 10.23 4.68 -3.42
N HIS A 57 10.44 4.11 -4.61
CA HIS A 57 11.78 3.78 -5.13
C HIS A 57 12.58 5.02 -5.51
N ASP A 58 11.96 5.94 -6.25
CA ASP A 58 12.55 7.23 -6.62
C ASP A 58 12.90 8.03 -5.39
N TYR A 59 12.01 8.09 -4.39
CA TYR A 59 12.32 8.70 -3.09
C TYR A 59 13.55 8.06 -2.42
N CYS A 60 13.67 6.73 -2.49
CA CYS A 60 14.83 6.01 -1.94
C CYS A 60 16.13 6.37 -2.68
N TYR A 61 16.08 6.43 -4.00
CA TYR A 61 17.18 6.84 -4.85
C TYR A 61 17.58 8.29 -4.58
N ASP A 62 16.64 9.24 -4.57
CA ASP A 62 16.93 10.65 -4.34
C ASP A 62 17.59 10.92 -2.98
N ASN A 63 17.28 10.10 -1.99
CA ASN A 63 17.78 10.25 -0.62
C ASN A 63 18.90 9.27 -0.23
N HIS A 64 19.47 8.55 -1.20
CA HIS A 64 20.41 7.48 -0.92
C HIS A 64 21.69 7.97 -0.20
N VAL A 65 22.26 9.11 -0.64
CA VAL A 65 23.44 9.72 -0.01
C VAL A 65 23.15 10.09 1.44
N ARG A 66 22.01 10.73 1.68
CA ARG A 66 21.60 11.23 2.99
C ARG A 66 21.40 10.09 3.99
N ASN A 67 20.68 9.06 3.56
CA ASN A 67 20.31 7.95 4.43
C ASN A 67 21.33 6.80 4.41
N LYS A 68 22.40 6.92 3.61
CA LYS A 68 23.42 5.88 3.40
C LYS A 68 22.81 4.57 2.89
N TRP A 69 21.84 4.68 2.00
CA TRP A 69 21.22 3.54 1.34
C TRP A 69 22.03 3.12 0.13
N THR A 70 22.05 1.81 -0.15
CA THR A 70 22.66 1.25 -1.36
C THR A 70 21.61 1.08 -2.47
N GLN A 71 22.07 0.94 -3.71
CA GLN A 71 21.18 0.62 -4.83
C GLN A 71 20.42 -0.69 -4.54
N GLU A 72 21.14 -1.72 -4.09
CA GLU A 72 20.57 -3.01 -3.75
C GLU A 72 19.46 -2.89 -2.70
N TYR A 73 19.67 -2.06 -1.67
CA TYR A 73 18.65 -1.80 -0.66
C TYR A 73 17.37 -1.21 -1.27
N CYS A 74 17.49 -0.16 -2.09
CA CYS A 74 16.35 0.48 -2.72
C CYS A 74 15.64 -0.44 -3.73
N ASP A 75 16.39 -1.18 -4.54
CA ASP A 75 15.85 -2.11 -5.54
C ASP A 75 15.14 -3.30 -4.88
N ASN A 76 15.70 -3.84 -3.80
CA ASN A 76 15.04 -4.89 -3.02
C ASN A 76 13.72 -4.39 -2.42
N ARG A 77 13.68 -3.15 -1.92
CA ARG A 77 12.45 -2.49 -1.46
C ARG A 77 11.41 -2.37 -2.56
N PHE A 78 11.83 -1.93 -3.74
CA PHE A 78 10.95 -1.78 -4.89
C PHE A 78 10.35 -3.13 -5.30
N CYS A 79 11.18 -4.16 -5.44
CA CYS A 79 10.72 -5.51 -5.75
C CYS A 79 9.73 -6.05 -4.71
N GLN A 80 9.99 -5.81 -3.42
CA GLN A 80 9.07 -6.19 -2.34
C GLN A 80 7.74 -5.43 -2.43
N CYS A 81 7.77 -4.14 -2.76
CA CYS A 81 6.56 -3.35 -2.95
C CYS A 81 5.73 -3.87 -4.13
N LEU A 82 6.35 -4.16 -5.28
CA LEU A 82 5.64 -4.74 -6.42
C LEU A 82 5.03 -6.09 -6.09
N GLN A 83 5.70 -6.85 -5.21
CA GLN A 83 5.15 -8.09 -4.71
C GLN A 83 3.93 -7.88 -3.80
N ASP A 84 4.00 -6.93 -2.87
CA ASP A 84 2.86 -6.55 -2.03
C ASP A 84 1.68 -6.07 -2.90
N ALA A 85 1.95 -5.36 -3.99
CA ALA A 85 0.95 -4.96 -4.97
C ALA A 85 0.25 -6.18 -5.60
N LEU A 86 1.02 -7.15 -6.08
CA LEU A 86 0.49 -8.39 -6.67
C LEU A 86 -0.34 -9.19 -5.67
N ASP A 87 0.15 -9.35 -4.44
CA ASP A 87 -0.53 -10.09 -3.36
C ASP A 87 -1.88 -9.45 -3.03
N LYS A 88 -1.93 -8.11 -3.04
CA LYS A 88 -3.14 -7.34 -2.72
C LYS A 88 -4.24 -7.48 -3.76
N VAL A 89 -3.91 -7.46 -5.06
CA VAL A 89 -4.93 -7.61 -6.13
C VAL A 89 -5.17 -9.06 -6.54
N LYS A 90 -4.31 -10.00 -6.15
CA LYS A 90 -4.44 -11.43 -6.46
C LYS A 90 -4.52 -11.72 -7.97
N ASP A 91 -3.96 -10.84 -8.80
CA ASP A 91 -3.96 -10.95 -10.27
C ASP A 91 -2.65 -11.55 -10.78
N VAL A 92 -2.60 -12.88 -10.84
CA VAL A 92 -1.41 -13.63 -11.28
C VAL A 92 -0.96 -13.32 -12.71
N SER A 93 -1.85 -12.77 -13.56
CA SER A 93 -1.49 -12.40 -14.95
C SER A 93 -0.44 -11.28 -15.00
N CYS A 94 -0.39 -10.45 -13.95
CA CYS A 94 0.57 -9.34 -13.84
C CYS A 94 1.91 -9.71 -13.22
N LYS A 95 2.06 -10.95 -12.76
CA LYS A 95 3.30 -11.44 -12.14
C LYS A 95 4.52 -11.21 -13.03
N THR A 96 4.47 -11.63 -14.29
CA THR A 96 5.62 -11.53 -15.21
C THR A 96 6.00 -10.07 -15.46
N THR A 97 5.02 -9.20 -15.64
CA THR A 97 5.23 -7.75 -15.83
C THR A 97 5.95 -7.12 -14.63
N LEU A 98 5.47 -7.37 -13.42
CA LEU A 98 6.05 -6.82 -12.20
C LEU A 98 7.44 -7.40 -11.91
N GLN A 99 7.66 -8.69 -12.19
CA GLN A 99 8.98 -9.30 -12.13
C GLN A 99 9.95 -8.67 -13.12
N GLY A 100 9.48 -8.32 -14.32
CA GLY A 100 10.23 -7.55 -15.30
C GLY A 100 10.72 -6.22 -14.74
N PHE A 101 9.84 -5.45 -14.10
CA PHE A 101 10.19 -4.17 -13.47
C PHE A 101 11.27 -4.34 -12.40
N CYS A 102 11.10 -5.32 -11.52
CA CYS A 102 12.09 -5.66 -10.50
C CYS A 102 13.46 -6.02 -11.11
N ALA A 103 13.47 -6.85 -12.16
CA ALA A 103 14.70 -7.23 -12.84
C ALA A 103 15.37 -6.04 -13.56
N SER A 104 14.58 -5.13 -14.14
CA SER A 104 15.08 -3.95 -14.82
C SER A 104 15.83 -3.01 -13.88
N VAL A 105 15.29 -2.72 -12.69
CA VAL A 105 16.00 -1.83 -11.74
C VAL A 105 17.28 -2.49 -11.21
N LYS A 106 17.25 -3.80 -10.91
CA LYS A 106 18.43 -4.51 -10.42
C LYS A 106 19.58 -4.60 -11.41
N SER A 107 19.26 -4.70 -12.71
CA SER A 107 20.27 -4.87 -13.77
C SER A 107 20.69 -3.56 -14.44
N GLY A 108 19.81 -2.54 -14.45
CA GLY A 108 20.03 -1.28 -15.17
C GLY A 108 19.98 -0.02 -14.30
N GLY A 109 19.69 -0.13 -12.99
CA GLY A 109 19.49 1.00 -12.10
C GLY A 109 20.75 1.73 -11.66
N ALA A 110 21.95 1.15 -11.83
CA ALA A 110 23.18 1.69 -11.25
C ALA A 110 23.48 3.14 -11.64
N LYS A 111 23.38 3.46 -12.94
CA LYS A 111 23.58 4.84 -13.42
C LYS A 111 22.52 5.79 -12.89
N ALA A 112 21.25 5.36 -12.88
CA ALA A 112 20.15 6.18 -12.36
C ALA A 112 20.31 6.43 -10.85
N PHE A 113 20.77 5.43 -10.09
CA PHE A 113 21.06 5.54 -8.67
C PHE A 113 22.21 6.51 -8.39
N GLU A 114 23.33 6.39 -9.12
CA GLU A 114 24.52 7.25 -8.94
C GLU A 114 24.21 8.74 -9.17
N ILE A 115 23.39 9.05 -10.17
CA ILE A 115 23.02 10.43 -10.52
C ILE A 115 21.74 10.90 -9.83
N ALA A 116 21.05 10.02 -9.10
CA ALA A 116 19.87 10.39 -8.34
C ALA A 116 20.26 11.45 -7.31
N SER A 117 19.57 12.58 -7.39
CA SER A 117 19.78 13.71 -6.52
C SER A 117 18.41 14.27 -6.18
N PRO A 118 18.21 14.83 -4.99
CA PRO A 118 16.96 15.49 -4.64
C PRO A 118 16.75 16.73 -5.52
N VAL A 119 16.24 16.53 -6.73
CA VAL A 119 15.80 17.60 -7.63
C VAL A 119 14.31 17.73 -7.40
N TYR A 120 13.90 18.79 -6.71
CA TYR A 120 12.49 19.11 -6.54
C TYR A 120 12.16 20.29 -7.45
N PRO A 121 11.56 20.03 -8.62
CA PRO A 121 10.91 21.10 -9.36
C PRO A 121 9.82 21.67 -8.45
N GLU A 122 9.95 22.93 -8.04
CA GLU A 122 8.96 23.60 -7.18
C GLU A 122 7.56 23.60 -7.82
N ASP A 123 7.50 23.48 -9.14
CA ASP A 123 6.30 23.46 -9.98
C ASP A 123 5.59 22.09 -10.03
N LYS A 124 6.27 20.97 -9.76
CA LYS A 124 5.67 19.61 -9.93
C LYS A 124 4.38 19.41 -9.14
N PHE A 125 4.25 20.07 -7.99
CA PHE A 125 3.08 19.99 -7.13
C PHE A 125 2.42 21.36 -6.87
N ALA A 126 2.72 22.38 -7.70
CA ALA A 126 2.18 23.74 -7.51
C ALA A 126 0.65 23.82 -7.58
N HIS A 127 0.00 22.84 -8.22
CA HIS A 127 -1.46 22.74 -8.33
C HIS A 127 -2.05 21.64 -7.45
N PHE A 128 -1.32 21.17 -6.44
CA PHE A 128 -1.87 20.23 -5.48
C PHE A 128 -3.06 20.87 -4.73
N VAL A 129 -4.20 20.17 -4.74
CA VAL A 129 -5.40 20.55 -4.00
C VAL A 129 -5.62 19.52 -2.90
N ASP A 130 -5.56 19.99 -1.66
CA ASP A 130 -5.81 19.15 -0.49
C ASP A 130 -7.32 19.02 -0.23
N TYR A 131 -7.87 17.83 -0.51
CA TYR A 131 -9.27 17.49 -0.23
C TYR A 131 -9.51 17.02 1.21
N GLN A 132 -8.50 17.11 2.07
CA GLN A 132 -8.54 16.73 3.48
C GLN A 132 -9.12 15.33 3.73
N PRO A 133 -8.62 14.26 3.06
CA PRO A 133 -9.13 12.91 3.26
C PRO A 133 -9.05 12.52 4.74
N LEU A 134 -10.17 12.03 5.28
CA LEU A 134 -10.31 11.66 6.70
C LEU A 134 -10.10 12.85 7.67
N GLY A 135 -10.26 14.09 7.21
CA GLY A 135 -10.04 15.29 8.01
C GLY A 135 -8.56 15.62 8.25
N LEU A 136 -7.64 15.06 7.46
CA LEU A 136 -6.21 15.33 7.58
C LEU A 136 -5.77 16.48 6.66
N GLU A 137 -5.03 17.45 7.19
CA GLU A 137 -4.42 18.55 6.41
C GLU A 137 -3.15 18.07 5.66
N MET A 138 -3.31 17.36 4.55
CA MET A 138 -2.19 16.81 3.77
C MET A 138 -1.29 17.90 3.18
N GLN A 139 -1.80 19.11 2.91
CA GLN A 139 -0.99 20.26 2.49
C GLN A 139 0.13 20.55 3.49
N ARG A 140 -0.15 20.44 4.79
CA ARG A 140 0.84 20.64 5.84
C ARG A 140 2.01 19.67 5.71
N LEU A 141 1.76 18.43 5.30
CA LEU A 141 2.83 17.47 4.99
C LEU A 141 3.57 17.86 3.70
N VAL A 142 2.88 18.26 2.63
CA VAL A 142 3.52 18.70 1.38
C VAL A 142 4.50 19.86 1.62
N ASP A 143 4.12 20.80 2.49
CA ASP A 143 4.93 21.98 2.82
C ASP A 143 6.13 21.64 3.72
N LYS A 144 5.94 20.74 4.69
CA LYS A 144 6.96 20.41 5.71
C LYS A 144 7.83 19.21 5.36
N CYS A 145 7.45 18.44 4.35
CA CYS A 145 8.16 17.27 3.85
C CYS A 145 8.58 17.47 2.39
N PRO A 146 9.43 18.47 2.07
CA PRO A 146 9.79 18.76 0.67
C PRO A 146 10.38 17.52 -0.04
N LEU A 147 11.09 16.67 0.70
CA LEU A 147 11.73 15.48 0.15
C LEU A 147 10.74 14.33 -0.13
N ALA A 148 9.64 14.25 0.61
CA ALA A 148 8.60 13.24 0.47
C ALA A 148 7.31 13.77 -0.19
N ARG A 149 7.34 14.92 -0.89
CA ARG A 149 6.13 15.49 -1.53
C ARG A 149 5.41 14.49 -2.42
N GLY A 150 6.13 13.75 -3.26
CA GLY A 150 5.56 12.72 -4.12
C GLY A 150 4.82 11.64 -3.33
N LEU A 151 5.40 11.18 -2.22
CA LEU A 151 4.76 10.23 -1.30
C LEU A 151 3.50 10.81 -0.66
N VAL A 152 3.57 12.06 -0.16
CA VAL A 152 2.43 12.72 0.48
C VAL A 152 1.27 12.88 -0.50
N VAL A 153 1.54 13.31 -1.73
CA VAL A 153 0.52 13.50 -2.78
C VAL A 153 -0.08 12.16 -3.22
N ASP A 154 0.73 11.12 -3.41
CA ASP A 154 0.25 9.76 -3.70
C ASP A 154 -0.68 9.24 -2.58
N CYS A 155 -0.28 9.45 -1.33
CA CYS A 155 -1.05 9.04 -0.18
C CYS A 155 -2.39 9.77 -0.08
N HIS A 156 -2.39 11.09 -0.29
CA HIS A 156 -3.60 11.87 -0.39
C HIS A 156 -4.52 11.34 -1.50
N ASN A 157 -4.02 11.22 -2.72
CA ASN A 157 -4.83 10.80 -3.89
C ASN A 157 -5.37 9.38 -3.71
N SER A 158 -4.54 8.46 -3.21
CA SER A 158 -4.92 7.07 -2.93
C SER A 158 -6.11 6.99 -1.98
N VAL A 159 -6.14 7.84 -0.95
CA VAL A 159 -7.22 7.83 0.05
C VAL A 159 -8.45 8.58 -0.46
N VAL A 160 -8.29 9.66 -1.21
CA VAL A 160 -9.43 10.33 -1.89
C VAL A 160 -10.14 9.36 -2.84
N LEU A 161 -9.39 8.63 -3.68
CA LEU A 161 -9.94 7.62 -4.60
C LEU A 161 -10.54 6.42 -3.86
N CYS A 162 -10.02 6.09 -2.69
CA CYS A 162 -10.60 5.06 -1.82
C CYS A 162 -11.98 5.52 -1.31
N LEU A 163 -12.06 6.71 -0.71
CA LEU A 163 -13.30 7.28 -0.18
C LEU A 163 -14.36 7.50 -1.26
N GLN A 164 -13.97 7.88 -2.48
CA GLN A 164 -14.89 8.00 -3.61
C GLN A 164 -15.50 6.66 -4.00
N ARG A 165 -14.67 5.60 -4.09
CA ARG A 165 -15.16 4.25 -4.42
C ARG A 165 -16.02 3.66 -3.31
N ASP A 166 -15.71 3.92 -2.04
CA ASP A 166 -16.55 3.52 -0.91
C ASP A 166 -17.92 4.20 -0.98
N HIS A 167 -17.96 5.50 -1.29
CA HIS A 167 -19.21 6.23 -1.46
C HIS A 167 -20.04 5.71 -2.65
N GLU A 168 -19.39 5.37 -3.77
CA GLU A 168 -20.05 4.72 -4.90
C GLU A 168 -20.60 3.33 -4.55
N ARG A 169 -19.94 2.60 -3.64
CA ARG A 169 -20.42 1.31 -3.16
C ARG A 169 -21.67 1.46 -2.31
N ILE A 170 -21.65 2.35 -1.32
CA ILE A 170 -22.82 2.68 -0.47
C ILE A 170 -24.00 3.09 -1.35
N LYS A 171 -23.76 3.91 -2.37
CA LYS A 171 -24.80 4.33 -3.31
C LYS A 171 -25.38 3.16 -4.13
N ARG A 172 -24.61 2.12 -4.46
CA ARG A 172 -25.11 0.90 -5.13
C ARG A 172 -25.88 0.00 -4.17
N GLU A 173 -25.41 -0.11 -2.93
CA GLU A 173 -26.05 -0.89 -1.86
C GLU A 173 -27.44 -0.32 -1.50
N GLU A 174 -27.58 1.01 -1.46
CA GLU A 174 -28.89 1.67 -1.27
C GLU A 174 -29.85 1.42 -2.44
N LEU A 175 -29.35 0.98 -3.61
CA LEU A 175 -30.12 0.77 -4.84
C LEU A 175 -30.42 -0.71 -5.13
N GLU A 176 -29.66 -1.67 -4.57
CA GLU A 176 -29.84 -3.11 -4.79
C GLU A 176 -29.70 -3.88 -3.47
N GLU A 177 -30.74 -4.65 -3.07
CA GLU A 177 -30.80 -5.52 -1.86
C GLU A 177 -29.83 -6.72 -1.92
N GLY A 178 -28.55 -6.49 -2.18
CA GLY A 178 -27.51 -7.50 -2.30
C GLY A 178 -26.47 -7.40 -1.18
N VAL A 179 -26.21 -8.51 -0.48
CA VAL A 179 -25.15 -8.63 0.53
C VAL A 179 -23.79 -8.34 -0.09
N VAL A 180 -23.06 -7.39 0.49
CA VAL A 180 -21.72 -6.99 0.05
C VAL A 180 -20.73 -8.10 0.37
N GLU A 181 -20.44 -8.94 -0.61
CA GLU A 181 -19.52 -10.05 -0.40
C GLU A 181 -18.08 -9.55 -0.13
N HIS A 182 -17.75 -8.31 -0.53
CA HIS A 182 -16.37 -7.91 -0.87
C HIS A 182 -16.00 -6.44 -0.55
N SER A 183 -16.13 -5.99 0.71
CA SER A 183 -15.45 -4.76 1.17
C SER A 183 -13.98 -5.06 1.49
N TYR A 184 -13.10 -4.91 0.50
CA TYR A 184 -11.66 -5.21 0.64
C TYR A 184 -10.80 -4.00 1.03
N GLN A 185 -11.38 -2.80 1.14
CA GLN A 185 -10.61 -1.57 1.29
C GLN A 185 -11.06 -0.77 2.50
N ASP A 186 -10.13 -0.56 3.44
CA ASP A 186 -10.27 0.42 4.51
C ASP A 186 -9.34 1.59 4.21
N CYS A 187 -9.94 2.74 3.89
CA CYS A 187 -9.21 3.94 3.52
C CYS A 187 -8.36 4.49 4.67
N ARG A 188 -8.75 4.26 5.93
CA ARG A 188 -7.93 4.61 7.10
C ARG A 188 -6.70 3.75 7.17
N ALA A 189 -6.84 2.45 6.94
CA ALA A 189 -5.71 1.53 6.91
C ALA A 189 -4.74 1.87 5.76
N THR A 190 -5.25 2.27 4.58
CA THR A 190 -4.41 2.77 3.50
C THR A 190 -3.70 4.07 3.86
N MET A 191 -4.39 5.04 4.47
CA MET A 191 -3.76 6.29 4.93
C MET A 191 -2.68 6.01 5.97
N PHE A 192 -2.92 5.10 6.90
CA PHE A 192 -1.98 4.74 7.96
C PHE A 192 -0.68 4.15 7.39
N GLU A 193 -0.78 3.14 6.53
CA GLU A 193 0.40 2.56 5.85
C GLU A 193 1.20 3.64 5.11
N CYS A 194 0.49 4.56 4.48
CA CYS A 194 1.07 5.70 3.77
C CYS A 194 1.86 6.65 4.68
N LEU A 195 1.25 7.07 5.79
CA LEU A 195 1.88 7.96 6.75
C LEU A 195 3.04 7.29 7.50
N GLN A 196 3.01 5.95 7.69
CA GLN A 196 4.16 5.21 8.22
C GLN A 196 5.37 5.29 7.26
N ILE A 197 5.15 5.12 5.96
CA ILE A 197 6.22 5.27 4.95
C ILE A 197 6.84 6.67 5.02
N ILE A 198 6.01 7.71 5.14
CA ILE A 198 6.47 9.09 5.27
C ILE A 198 7.19 9.31 6.60
N ALA A 199 6.70 8.74 7.70
CA ALA A 199 7.35 8.85 9.01
C ALA A 199 8.74 8.18 9.03
N ASP A 200 8.90 7.08 8.31
CA ASP A 200 10.12 6.29 8.21
C ASP A 200 11.16 6.85 7.24
N SER A 201 10.80 7.86 6.45
CA SER A 201 11.63 8.53 5.45
C SER A 201 12.90 9.20 6.03
N ARG A 202 12.89 9.59 7.31
CA ARG A 202 13.98 10.31 8.01
C ARG A 202 14.35 11.67 7.39
N ASP A 203 13.40 12.31 6.68
CA ASP A 203 13.62 13.58 5.96
C ASP A 203 13.89 14.79 6.86
N ASN A 204 13.26 14.87 8.03
CA ASN A 204 13.55 15.80 9.12
C ASN A 204 12.60 15.48 10.29
N ASP A 205 12.96 15.92 11.50
CA ASP A 205 12.17 15.62 12.70
C ASP A 205 10.73 16.17 12.62
N GLN A 206 10.52 17.29 11.92
CA GLN A 206 9.21 17.91 11.78
C GLN A 206 8.27 17.09 10.89
N CYS A 207 8.73 16.64 9.73
CA CYS A 207 8.00 15.79 8.80
C CYS A 207 7.61 14.47 9.46
N THR A 208 8.58 13.80 10.09
CA THR A 208 8.34 12.57 10.82
C THR A 208 7.35 12.76 11.97
N SER A 209 7.45 13.86 12.73
CA SER A 209 6.49 14.15 13.81
C SER A 209 5.08 14.36 13.28
N ILE A 210 4.90 15.18 12.22
CA ILE A 210 3.58 15.45 11.64
C ILE A 210 2.95 14.16 11.11
N ALA A 211 3.71 13.36 10.36
CA ALA A 211 3.21 12.09 9.81
C ALA A 211 2.81 11.11 10.93
N ARG A 212 3.57 11.03 12.01
CA ARG A 212 3.22 10.20 13.18
C ARG A 212 1.98 10.70 13.89
N ASP A 213 1.83 12.01 14.07
CA ASP A 213 0.67 12.59 14.73
C ASP A 213 -0.61 12.38 13.91
N MET A 214 -0.55 12.56 12.58
CA MET A 214 -1.63 12.20 11.67
C MET A 214 -1.91 10.68 11.68
N SER A 215 -0.89 9.84 11.76
CA SER A 215 -1.07 8.38 11.85
C SER A 215 -1.84 7.98 13.12
N LYS A 216 -1.58 8.68 14.22
CA LYS A 216 -2.30 8.45 15.49
C LYS A 216 -3.76 8.89 15.39
N SER A 217 -4.04 10.04 14.76
CA SER A 217 -5.42 10.55 14.67
C SER A 217 -6.35 9.68 13.82
N ILE A 218 -5.82 8.99 12.82
CA ILE A 218 -6.62 8.04 12.01
C ILE A 218 -6.78 6.66 12.64
N ASN A 219 -5.88 6.27 13.55
CA ASN A 219 -5.95 4.99 14.25
C ASN A 219 -6.92 5.08 15.45
N ILE A 220 -8.20 5.22 15.14
CA ILE A 220 -9.30 5.30 16.12
C ILE A 220 -9.41 4.03 16.99
N PHE A 221 -8.90 2.90 16.50
CA PHE A 221 -8.94 1.62 17.19
C PHE A 221 -7.77 1.39 18.15
N SER A 222 -6.87 2.37 18.30
CA SER A 222 -5.67 2.24 19.14
C SER A 222 -5.99 1.88 20.60
N HIS A 223 -7.16 2.27 21.11
CA HIS A 223 -7.60 1.97 22.47
C HIS A 223 -7.84 0.47 22.74
N HIS A 224 -8.12 -0.34 21.71
CA HIS A 224 -8.31 -1.79 21.82
C HIS A 224 -6.99 -2.59 21.84
N LEU A 225 -5.85 -1.93 21.63
CA LEU A 225 -4.56 -2.60 21.36
C LEU A 225 -3.55 -2.47 22.51
N ASN A 226 -3.97 -1.98 23.68
CA ASN A 226 -3.07 -1.65 24.79
C ASN A 226 -2.57 -2.87 25.60
N GLU A 227 -2.96 -4.09 25.25
CA GLU A 227 -2.45 -5.30 25.91
C GLU A 227 -1.06 -5.68 25.37
N LYS A 228 -0.11 -5.93 26.28
CA LYS A 228 1.27 -6.35 25.93
C LYS A 228 1.31 -7.56 24.99
N SER A 229 0.33 -8.47 25.10
CA SER A 229 0.15 -9.66 24.27
C SER A 229 -0.13 -9.36 22.79
N HIS A 230 -0.55 -8.13 22.45
CA HIS A 230 -0.94 -7.77 21.08
C HIS A 230 0.07 -6.84 20.40
N LYS A 231 1.25 -6.61 20.99
CA LYS A 231 2.20 -5.60 20.50
C LYS A 231 2.63 -5.84 19.04
N SER A 232 2.99 -7.06 18.66
CA SER A 232 3.44 -7.30 17.27
C SER A 232 2.29 -7.18 16.27
N ILE A 233 1.10 -7.68 16.58
CA ILE A 233 -0.01 -7.58 15.63
C ILE A 233 -0.53 -6.15 15.49
N SER A 234 -0.50 -5.36 16.58
CA SER A 234 -0.87 -3.94 16.58
C SER A 234 0.16 -3.05 15.88
N GLU A 235 1.43 -3.44 15.87
CA GLU A 235 2.46 -2.76 15.10
C GLU A 235 2.35 -3.08 13.59
N VAL A 236 2.00 -4.32 13.24
CA VAL A 236 1.92 -4.78 11.84
C VAL A 236 0.59 -4.39 11.19
N TYR A 237 -0.52 -4.54 11.90
CA TYR A 237 -1.89 -4.42 11.39
C TYR A 237 -2.83 -3.64 12.35
N PRO A 238 -2.46 -2.43 12.82
CA PRO A 238 -3.17 -1.75 13.91
C PRO A 238 -4.67 -1.57 13.65
N ILE A 239 -5.02 -1.03 12.47
CA ILE A 239 -6.40 -0.70 12.14
C ILE A 239 -7.24 -1.95 11.91
N ILE A 240 -6.68 -2.95 11.23
CA ILE A 240 -7.37 -4.21 10.92
C ILE A 240 -7.73 -4.94 12.21
N VAL A 241 -6.77 -5.09 13.13
CA VAL A 241 -6.95 -5.81 14.38
C VAL A 241 -7.93 -5.08 15.28
N GLY A 242 -7.75 -3.76 15.41
CA GLY A 242 -8.64 -2.95 16.21
C GLY A 242 -10.10 -3.02 15.73
N ARG A 243 -10.30 -3.01 14.41
CA ARG A 243 -11.63 -3.18 13.79
C ARG A 243 -12.21 -4.58 14.04
N LEU A 244 -11.40 -5.64 13.96
CA LEU A 244 -11.84 -7.00 14.31
C LEU A 244 -12.32 -7.08 15.76
N PHE A 245 -11.56 -6.51 16.71
CA PHE A 245 -11.94 -6.53 18.12
C PHE A 245 -13.21 -5.72 18.42
N GLU A 246 -13.40 -4.59 17.74
CA GLU A 246 -14.59 -3.77 17.91
C GLU A 246 -15.84 -4.43 17.30
N GLN A 247 -15.71 -5.02 16.11
CA GLN A 247 -16.86 -5.49 15.32
C GLN A 247 -17.22 -6.96 15.57
N CYS A 248 -16.27 -7.79 16.02
CA CYS A 248 -16.46 -9.24 16.26
C CYS A 248 -16.52 -9.57 17.77
N GLY A 249 -17.50 -8.99 18.46
CA GLY A 249 -17.60 -9.07 19.92
C GLY A 249 -17.77 -10.48 20.48
N ARG A 250 -18.35 -11.44 19.74
CA ARG A 250 -18.48 -12.83 20.22
C ARG A 250 -17.16 -13.58 20.08
N SER A 251 -16.37 -13.22 19.09
CA SER A 251 -15.07 -13.83 18.80
C SER A 251 -13.87 -13.18 19.51
N THR A 252 -14.06 -12.14 20.33
CA THR A 252 -12.97 -11.41 21.02
C THR A 252 -11.95 -12.32 21.72
N LYS A 253 -12.42 -13.36 22.43
CA LYS A 253 -11.51 -14.30 23.13
C LYS A 253 -10.66 -15.11 22.14
N ALA A 254 -11.26 -15.60 21.06
CA ALA A 254 -10.56 -16.35 20.02
C ALA A 254 -9.58 -15.45 19.26
N LEU A 255 -10.00 -14.23 18.92
CA LEU A 255 -9.17 -13.22 18.27
C LEU A 255 -7.96 -12.83 19.13
N SER A 256 -8.12 -12.70 20.46
CA SER A 256 -7.00 -12.47 21.40
C SER A 256 -6.01 -13.64 21.40
N SER A 257 -6.49 -14.88 21.28
CA SER A 257 -5.65 -16.06 21.11
C SER A 257 -4.86 -16.03 19.79
N CYS A 258 -5.50 -15.63 18.69
CA CYS A 258 -4.83 -15.44 17.40
C CYS A 258 -3.73 -14.38 17.47
N ALA A 259 -4.04 -13.22 18.06
CA ALA A 259 -3.09 -12.12 18.24
C ALA A 259 -1.87 -12.53 19.07
N SER A 260 -2.10 -13.24 20.18
CA SER A 260 -1.03 -13.73 21.05
C SER A 260 -0.15 -14.77 20.34
N SER A 261 -0.76 -15.71 19.62
CA SER A 261 -0.03 -16.73 18.85
C SER A 261 0.83 -16.10 17.75
N PHE A 262 0.30 -15.08 17.05
CA PHE A 262 1.07 -14.32 16.07
C PHE A 262 2.23 -13.55 16.72
N HIS A 263 2.01 -12.92 17.87
CA HIS A 263 3.06 -12.20 18.60
C HIS A 263 4.21 -13.14 18.98
N GLU A 264 3.90 -14.32 19.53
CA GLU A 264 4.93 -15.32 19.84
C GLU A 264 5.67 -15.81 18.59
N CYS A 265 4.93 -16.07 17.49
CA CYS A 265 5.53 -16.49 16.23
C CYS A 265 6.46 -15.41 15.69
N ALA A 266 6.01 -14.15 15.71
CA ALA A 266 6.77 -12.99 15.26
C ALA A 266 8.07 -12.85 16.05
N LEU A 267 8.04 -12.92 17.39
CA LEU A 267 9.24 -12.84 18.23
C LEU A 267 10.26 -13.95 17.93
N LYS A 268 9.81 -15.19 17.75
CA LYS A 268 10.68 -16.35 17.46
C LYS A 268 11.23 -16.34 16.04
N ASN A 269 10.55 -15.68 15.11
CA ASN A 269 10.84 -15.72 13.68
C ASN A 269 11.13 -14.35 13.09
N GLN A 270 11.62 -13.41 13.89
CA GLN A 270 12.18 -12.17 13.35
C GLN A 270 13.40 -12.54 12.52
N LEU A 271 13.34 -12.22 11.22
CA LEU A 271 14.52 -12.31 10.37
C LEU A 271 15.57 -11.35 10.93
N GLN A 272 16.77 -11.85 11.22
CA GLN A 272 17.91 -11.03 11.64
C GLN A 272 18.41 -10.11 10.52
N GLU A 273 17.88 -10.24 9.30
CA GLU A 273 18.24 -9.37 8.19
C GLU A 273 17.91 -7.91 8.52
N THR A 274 18.97 -7.15 8.73
CA THR A 274 18.97 -5.71 9.04
C THR A 274 18.35 -4.83 7.96
N GLU A 275 17.96 -5.40 6.82
CA GLU A 275 17.59 -4.65 5.61
C GLU A 275 16.10 -4.75 5.24
N SER A 276 15.29 -5.55 5.93
CA SER A 276 13.86 -5.63 5.61
C SER A 276 13.14 -4.34 6.06
N TYR A 277 12.71 -3.56 5.07
CA TYR A 277 12.13 -2.23 5.24
C TYR A 277 10.72 -2.26 5.84
N ASN A 278 9.90 -3.22 5.42
CA ASN A 278 8.54 -3.33 5.93
C ASN A 278 8.55 -4.20 7.19
N TYR A 279 8.12 -3.67 8.34
CA TYR A 279 8.00 -4.44 9.58
C TYR A 279 7.19 -5.73 9.38
N VAL A 280 6.17 -5.68 8.52
CA VAL A 280 5.37 -6.84 8.10
C VAL A 280 6.28 -7.93 7.50
N ARG A 281 7.25 -7.57 6.66
CA ARG A 281 8.15 -8.51 5.96
C ARG A 281 9.30 -9.03 6.83
N ARG A 282 9.52 -8.48 8.03
CA ARG A 282 10.51 -9.04 9.00
C ARG A 282 10.00 -10.32 9.66
N ILE A 283 8.70 -10.54 9.62
CA ILE A 283 8.04 -11.70 10.18
C ILE A 283 7.89 -12.74 9.07
N LYS A 284 8.34 -13.98 9.32
CA LYS A 284 8.20 -15.09 8.37
C LYS A 284 6.76 -15.23 7.91
N ILE A 285 6.57 -15.51 6.61
CA ILE A 285 5.23 -15.68 6.00
C ILE A 285 4.37 -16.74 6.69
N GLY A 286 4.99 -17.78 7.26
CA GLY A 286 4.27 -18.79 8.05
C GLY A 286 3.48 -18.20 9.22
N CYS A 287 4.00 -17.17 9.90
CA CYS A 287 3.27 -16.50 10.97
C CYS A 287 2.05 -15.73 10.44
N HIS A 288 2.20 -15.05 9.30
CA HIS A 288 1.09 -14.32 8.67
C HIS A 288 0.00 -15.28 8.20
N LYS A 289 0.37 -16.38 7.53
CA LYS A 289 -0.58 -17.41 7.12
C LYS A 289 -1.34 -17.99 8.31
N SER A 290 -0.64 -18.38 9.37
CA SER A 290 -1.28 -18.89 10.59
C SER A 290 -2.20 -17.86 11.25
N LEU A 291 -1.88 -16.57 11.17
CA LEU A 291 -2.76 -15.51 11.64
C LEU A 291 -4.03 -15.39 10.77
N SER A 292 -3.88 -15.39 9.44
CA SER A 292 -5.00 -15.37 8.48
C SER A 292 -5.97 -16.52 8.76
N ASP A 293 -5.44 -17.76 8.79
CA ASP A 293 -6.21 -18.98 9.07
C ASP A 293 -6.91 -18.90 10.44
N CYS A 294 -6.22 -18.41 11.47
CA CYS A 294 -6.79 -18.28 12.82
C CYS A 294 -7.93 -17.26 12.87
N ILE A 295 -7.79 -16.11 12.22
CA ILE A 295 -8.85 -15.07 12.17
C ILE A 295 -10.08 -15.63 11.47
N ASP A 296 -9.89 -16.28 10.33
CA ASP A 296 -10.99 -16.88 9.55
C ASP A 296 -11.78 -17.88 10.41
N GLN A 297 -11.08 -18.83 11.06
CA GLN A 297 -11.72 -19.80 11.94
C GLN A 297 -12.34 -19.17 13.19
N ALA A 298 -11.70 -18.18 13.80
CA ALA A 298 -12.20 -17.51 14.99
C ALA A 298 -13.52 -16.76 14.73
N THR A 299 -13.77 -16.35 13.49
CA THR A 299 -14.90 -15.51 13.09
C THR A 299 -15.87 -16.22 12.15
N ILE A 300 -15.75 -17.54 11.97
CA ILE A 300 -16.58 -18.32 11.04
C ILE A 300 -18.08 -18.30 11.41
N TYR A 301 -18.39 -18.21 12.70
CA TYR A 301 -19.77 -18.17 13.21
C TYR A 301 -20.30 -16.75 13.43
N GLU A 302 -19.50 -15.73 13.16
CA GLU A 302 -19.95 -14.34 13.23
C GLU A 302 -20.77 -14.01 11.98
N THR A 303 -21.98 -13.51 12.19
CA THR A 303 -22.92 -13.16 11.11
C THR A 303 -23.21 -11.67 11.05
N SER A 304 -22.65 -10.86 11.97
CA SER A 304 -22.79 -9.41 11.88
C SER A 304 -22.03 -8.90 10.67
N GLU A 305 -22.69 -8.03 9.91
CA GLU A 305 -22.11 -7.44 8.69
C GLU A 305 -20.75 -6.78 8.98
N GLY A 306 -20.66 -5.98 10.04
CA GLY A 306 -19.42 -5.33 10.44
C GLY A 306 -18.28 -6.30 10.76
N CYS A 307 -18.56 -7.46 11.37
CA CYS A 307 -17.53 -8.47 11.63
C CYS A 307 -17.11 -9.21 10.35
N VAL A 308 -18.06 -9.59 9.50
CA VAL A 308 -17.77 -10.22 8.21
C VAL A 308 -16.90 -9.30 7.35
N GLU A 309 -17.22 -8.00 7.34
CA GLU A 309 -16.43 -6.98 6.66
C GLU A 309 -15.01 -6.89 7.24
N ALA A 310 -14.88 -6.82 8.57
CA ALA A 310 -13.59 -6.76 9.25
C ALA A 310 -12.74 -8.02 9.00
N ARG A 311 -13.35 -9.21 9.03
CA ARG A 311 -12.72 -10.49 8.68
C ARG A 311 -12.20 -10.47 7.25
N ASN A 312 -13.04 -10.10 6.30
CA ASN A 312 -12.67 -10.06 4.89
C ASN A 312 -11.54 -9.05 4.66
N LEU A 313 -11.60 -7.87 5.26
CA LEU A 313 -10.50 -6.90 5.22
C LEU A 313 -9.19 -7.49 5.76
N ALA A 314 -9.26 -8.20 6.90
CA ALA A 314 -8.08 -8.79 7.53
C ALA A 314 -7.44 -9.88 6.66
N VAL A 315 -8.21 -10.89 6.27
CA VAL A 315 -7.74 -12.04 5.48
C VAL A 315 -7.18 -11.60 4.13
N ASN A 316 -7.71 -10.53 3.52
CA ASN A 316 -7.21 -10.04 2.24
C ASN A 316 -5.99 -9.12 2.35
N ARG A 317 -5.66 -8.62 3.54
CA ARG A 317 -4.46 -7.80 3.78
C ARG A 317 -3.31 -8.56 4.43
N ILE A 318 -3.62 -9.61 5.19
CA ILE A 318 -2.59 -10.45 5.77
C ILE A 318 -1.91 -11.24 4.66
N ARG A 319 -0.58 -11.26 4.69
CA ARG A 319 0.23 -11.89 3.65
C ARG A 319 0.10 -13.41 3.68
N GLU A 320 -0.18 -14.02 2.53
CA GLU A 320 -0.29 -15.48 2.39
C GLU A 320 0.81 -16.10 1.51
N PHE A 321 1.52 -15.29 0.73
CA PHE A 321 2.52 -15.76 -0.24
C PHE A 321 3.88 -15.07 -0.06
N ASP A 322 4.95 -15.83 -0.27
CA ASP A 322 6.32 -15.34 -0.45
C ASP A 322 6.81 -15.78 -1.82
N PHE A 323 7.27 -14.85 -2.66
CA PHE A 323 7.86 -15.19 -3.96
C PHE A 323 9.34 -15.57 -3.88
N VAL A 324 9.94 -15.48 -2.69
CA VAL A 324 11.35 -15.80 -2.49
C VAL A 324 11.47 -17.29 -2.14
N LYS A 325 11.14 -18.16 -3.09
CA LYS A 325 11.70 -19.53 -3.16
C LYS A 325 11.46 -20.25 -4.49
N ASP A 326 11.05 -19.54 -5.55
CA ASP A 326 11.07 -20.14 -6.88
C ASP A 326 12.45 -19.97 -7.51
N LYS A 327 12.97 -21.07 -8.08
CA LYS A 327 14.32 -21.19 -8.63
C LYS A 327 14.63 -19.97 -9.49
N GLY A 328 15.72 -19.27 -9.14
CA GLY A 328 15.97 -17.87 -9.52
C GLY A 328 15.69 -17.53 -10.97
N PHE A 329 15.31 -16.26 -11.20
CA PHE A 329 15.04 -15.58 -12.49
C PHE A 329 15.77 -16.13 -13.72
N LEU A 330 17.02 -16.59 -13.58
CA LEU A 330 17.75 -17.33 -14.61
C LEU A 330 17.00 -18.55 -15.18
N GLY A 331 16.24 -19.31 -14.39
CA GLY A 331 15.44 -20.44 -14.86
C GLY A 331 14.29 -20.01 -15.78
N VAL A 332 13.55 -18.97 -15.38
CA VAL A 332 12.44 -18.42 -16.18
C VAL A 332 12.97 -17.71 -17.43
N LEU A 333 14.07 -16.95 -17.31
CA LEU A 333 14.70 -16.28 -18.45
C LEU A 333 15.30 -17.30 -19.44
N MET A 334 15.89 -18.40 -18.96
CA MET A 334 16.41 -19.48 -19.81
C MET A 334 15.30 -20.24 -20.52
N GLU A 335 14.11 -20.42 -19.92
CA GLU A 335 12.94 -20.98 -20.63
C GLU A 335 12.43 -20.02 -21.72
N TYR A 336 12.37 -18.72 -21.42
CA TYR A 336 11.89 -17.71 -22.38
C TYR A 336 12.87 -17.50 -23.55
N VAL A 337 14.18 -17.46 -23.28
CA VAL A 337 15.24 -17.31 -24.29
C VAL A 337 15.50 -18.64 -25.01
N GLY A 338 15.34 -19.77 -24.34
CA GLY A 338 15.46 -21.11 -24.92
C GLY A 338 14.37 -21.43 -25.96
N GLY A 339 13.18 -20.83 -25.81
CA GLY A 339 12.10 -20.92 -26.80
C GLY A 339 12.38 -20.21 -28.13
N TRP A 340 13.29 -19.22 -28.15
CA TRP A 340 13.65 -18.47 -29.37
C TRP A 340 14.71 -19.16 -30.24
N LYS A 341 15.49 -20.10 -29.69
CA LYS A 341 16.48 -20.87 -30.46
C LYS A 341 15.92 -22.10 -31.17
N LYS A 342 14.60 -22.35 -31.08
CA LYS A 342 13.92 -23.52 -31.69
C LYS A 342 12.79 -23.17 -32.66
N LYS A 343 12.80 -21.98 -33.27
CA LYS A 343 11.96 -21.68 -34.44
C LYS A 343 12.81 -21.29 -35.63
#